data_AF-A0A7Y0R2E3-F1
#
_entry.id   AF-A0A7Y0R2E3-F1
#
_cell.length_a   1.000
_cell.length_b   1.000
_cell.length_c   1.000
_cell.angle_alpha   90.00
_cell.angle_beta   90.00
_cell.angle_gamma   90.00
#
_symmetry.space_group_name_H-M   'P 1'
#
loop_
_entity.id
_entity.type
_entity.pdbx_description
1 polymer ?
#
loop_
_entity_poly.entity_id
_entity_poly.type
_entity_poly.pdbx_seq_one_letter_code
_entity_poly.pdbx_strand_id
1 'polypeptide(L)'
;NAESFADESKRLTMEMINGAFSAEDRQAKKRELEEIANNFLNLVNAQDESGNYVFAGTKPKSQPFYRDKDGSVQYAGDDYQRKMKVSSMLDMPMNDPGSKLFMEIPNPFGDYQPSYDLQSGSDLLLSKATNVDAKDTASYRVTFVDMNNGKFGYQLERNGKVVDADEFSPEKGIE
;
A
#
# COMPACT_ATOMS: atom_id res chain seq x y z
N ASN A 1 -10.21 -1.62 18.11
CA ASN A 1 -9.32 -0.42 18.07
C ASN A 1 -8.63 -0.25 16.72
N ALA A 2 -7.79 -1.16 16.23
CA ALA A 2 -7.15 -1.00 14.90
C ALA A 2 -8.17 -1.00 13.73
N GLU A 3 -9.10 -1.95 13.74
CA GLU A 3 -10.17 -2.08 12.73
C GLU A 3 -11.02 -0.81 12.61
N SER A 4 -11.38 -0.20 13.75
CA SER A 4 -12.13 1.06 13.78
C SER A 4 -11.40 2.19 13.05
N PHE A 5 -10.07 2.29 13.20
CA PHE A 5 -9.28 3.30 12.49
C PHE A 5 -9.24 3.04 10.99
N ALA A 6 -9.19 1.77 10.57
CA ALA A 6 -9.23 1.39 9.16
C ALA A 6 -10.60 1.69 8.54
N ASP A 7 -11.69 1.33 9.23
CA ASP A 7 -13.06 1.59 8.77
C ASP A 7 -13.36 3.09 8.67
N GLU A 8 -12.91 3.86 9.66
CA GLU A 8 -13.08 5.31 9.65
C GLU A 8 -12.27 5.97 8.53
N SER A 9 -11.00 5.56 8.36
CA SER A 9 -10.15 6.03 7.24
C SER A 9 -10.78 5.71 5.89
N LYS A 10 -11.36 4.52 5.74
CA LYS A 10 -12.06 4.10 4.52
C LYS A 10 -13.29 4.97 4.26
N ARG A 11 -14.14 5.16 5.27
CA ARG A 11 -15.33 6.03 5.17
C ARG A 11 -14.94 7.45 4.78
N LEU A 12 -13.94 8.01 5.44
CA LEU A 12 -13.42 9.33 5.20
C LEU A 12 -12.88 9.50 3.77
N THR A 13 -12.14 8.50 3.28
CA THR A 13 -11.63 8.47 1.91
C THR A 13 -12.78 8.42 0.89
N MET A 14 -13.80 7.60 1.13
CA MET A 14 -14.98 7.52 0.28
C MET A 14 -15.77 8.84 0.25
N GLU A 15 -15.88 9.52 1.40
CA GLU A 15 -16.46 10.86 1.48
C GLU A 15 -15.68 11.85 0.61
N MET A 16 -14.34 11.87 0.72
CA MET A 16 -13.49 12.79 -0.06
C MET A 16 -13.54 12.62 -1.58
N ILE A 17 -13.94 11.44 -2.08
CA ILE A 17 -14.14 11.18 -3.52
C ILE A 17 -15.40 11.89 -4.06
N ASN A 18 -16.34 12.26 -3.19
CA ASN A 18 -17.56 12.93 -3.61
C ASN A 18 -17.25 14.34 -4.18
N GLY A 19 -17.54 14.53 -5.47
CA GLY A 19 -17.28 15.77 -6.20
C GLY A 19 -18.07 16.99 -5.72
N ALA A 20 -19.08 16.82 -4.85
CA ALA A 20 -19.85 17.90 -4.27
C ALA A 20 -19.13 18.64 -3.12
N PHE A 21 -18.01 18.11 -2.59
CA PHE A 21 -17.27 18.78 -1.53
C PHE A 21 -16.44 19.97 -2.03
N SER A 22 -16.44 21.04 -1.23
CA SER A 22 -15.57 22.20 -1.45
C SER A 22 -14.09 21.85 -1.20
N ALA A 23 -13.19 22.75 -1.58
CA ALA A 23 -11.77 22.58 -1.27
C ALA A 23 -11.52 22.62 0.24
N GLU A 24 -12.27 23.47 0.95
CA GLU A 24 -12.22 23.67 2.39
C GLU A 24 -12.68 22.41 3.15
N ASP A 25 -13.76 21.77 2.70
CA ASP A 25 -14.26 20.51 3.27
C ASP A 25 -13.22 19.40 3.12
N ARG A 26 -12.61 19.27 1.94
CA ARG A 26 -11.53 18.29 1.71
C ARG A 26 -10.31 18.55 2.59
N GLN A 27 -9.96 19.81 2.87
CA GLN A 27 -8.89 20.13 3.82
C GLN A 27 -9.25 19.74 5.26
N ALA A 28 -10.51 19.93 5.68
CA ALA A 28 -10.95 19.49 6.99
C ALA A 28 -10.88 17.96 7.14
N LYS A 29 -11.35 17.25 6.12
CA LYS A 29 -11.31 15.77 6.04
C LYS A 29 -9.88 15.24 5.99
N LYS A 30 -8.97 15.92 5.29
CA LYS A 30 -7.52 15.61 5.34
C LYS A 30 -6.98 15.65 6.77
N ARG A 31 -7.30 16.69 7.54
CA ARG A 31 -6.84 16.82 8.95
C ARG A 31 -7.38 15.70 9.83
N GLU A 32 -8.64 15.33 9.64
CA GLU A 32 -9.26 14.19 10.35
C GLU A 32 -8.49 12.89 10.05
N LEU A 33 -8.10 12.66 8.79
CA LEU A 33 -7.34 11.49 8.38
C LEU A 33 -5.91 11.48 8.94
N GLU A 34 -5.25 12.64 8.99
CA GLU A 34 -3.93 12.80 9.62
C GLU A 34 -3.97 12.47 11.12
N GLU A 35 -5.02 12.89 11.83
CA GLU A 35 -5.21 12.56 13.25
C GLU A 35 -5.46 11.06 13.46
N ILE A 36 -6.26 10.42 12.61
CA ILE A 36 -6.44 8.97 12.64
C ILE A 36 -5.11 8.26 12.42
N ALA A 37 -4.30 8.70 11.47
CA ALA A 37 -2.97 8.13 11.21
C ALA A 37 -2.01 8.31 12.41
N ASN A 38 -2.07 9.45 13.10
CA ASN A 38 -1.28 9.69 14.31
C ASN A 38 -1.71 8.77 15.46
N ASN A 39 -3.02 8.61 15.67
CA ASN A 39 -3.57 7.71 16.68
C ASN A 39 -3.24 6.25 16.38
N PHE A 40 -3.27 5.86 15.10
CA PHE A 40 -2.88 4.52 14.67
C PHE A 40 -1.38 4.27 14.90
N LEU A 41 -0.51 5.25 14.62
CA LEU A 41 0.92 5.15 14.92
C LEU A 41 1.20 4.96 16.42
N ASN A 42 0.40 5.59 17.29
CA ASN A 42 0.48 5.38 18.73
C ASN A 42 0.01 3.96 19.12
N LEU A 43 -1.05 3.45 18.49
CA LEU A 43 -1.56 2.11 18.74
C LEU A 43 -0.53 1.02 18.39
N VAL A 44 0.13 1.13 17.24
CA VAL A 44 1.15 0.15 16.81
C VAL A 44 2.45 0.23 17.64
N ASN A 45 2.60 1.28 18.43
CA ASN A 45 3.65 1.45 19.43
C ASN A 45 3.16 1.20 20.87
N ALA A 46 2.01 0.54 21.04
CA ALA A 46 1.49 0.20 22.37
C ALA A 46 2.48 -0.67 23.17
N GLN A 47 2.53 -0.40 24.47
CA GLN A 47 3.37 -1.12 25.43
C GLN A 47 2.51 -2.00 26.35
N ASP A 48 3.07 -3.13 26.79
CA ASP A 48 2.50 -3.95 27.86
C ASP A 48 2.72 -3.32 29.25
N GLU A 49 2.19 -3.97 30.29
CA GLU A 49 2.32 -3.53 31.70
C GLU A 49 3.78 -3.42 32.18
N SER A 50 4.72 -4.07 31.49
CA SER A 50 6.15 -4.06 31.78
C SER A 50 6.93 -3.04 30.93
N GLY A 51 6.22 -2.19 30.17
CA GLY A 51 6.81 -1.19 29.28
C GLY A 51 7.47 -1.80 28.05
N ASN A 52 7.06 -2.99 27.62
CA ASN A 52 7.56 -3.61 26.39
C ASN A 52 6.64 -3.31 25.22
N TYR A 53 7.20 -2.92 24.08
CA TYR A 53 6.45 -2.79 22.85
C TYR A 53 5.91 -4.14 22.38
N VAL A 54 4.59 -4.22 22.17
CA VAL A 54 3.89 -5.47 21.88
C VAL A 54 4.23 -6.00 20.47
N PHE A 55 4.47 -5.10 19.52
CA PHE A 55 4.67 -5.40 18.10
C PHE A 55 6.15 -5.33 17.65
N ALA A 56 7.10 -5.28 18.59
CA ALA A 56 8.53 -5.16 18.29
C ALA A 56 9.26 -6.50 18.04
N GLY A 57 8.53 -7.59 17.86
CA GLY A 57 9.11 -8.92 17.65
C GLY A 57 9.86 -9.39 18.90
N THR A 58 11.13 -9.75 18.77
CA THR A 58 12.02 -10.15 19.86
C THR A 58 12.77 -8.99 20.53
N LYS A 59 12.56 -7.74 20.09
CA LYS A 59 13.17 -6.51 20.63
C LYS A 59 12.19 -5.65 21.43
N PRO A 60 11.63 -6.12 22.56
CA PRO A 60 10.55 -5.45 23.28
C PRO A 60 10.89 -4.06 23.83
N LYS A 61 12.18 -3.73 23.98
CA LYS A 61 12.63 -2.43 24.53
C LYS A 61 12.90 -1.37 23.47
N SER A 62 12.77 -1.71 22.19
CA SER A 62 12.97 -0.78 21.08
C SER A 62 11.62 -0.41 20.46
N GLN A 63 11.40 0.88 20.24
CA GLN A 63 10.19 1.36 19.57
C GLN A 63 10.10 0.78 18.15
N PRO A 64 9.03 0.06 17.79
CA PRO A 64 8.95 -0.62 16.51
C PRO A 64 8.64 0.32 15.35
N PHE A 65 7.78 1.33 15.51
CA PHE A 65 7.35 2.19 14.41
C PHE A 65 7.73 3.65 14.64
N TYR A 66 8.27 4.30 13.62
CA TYR A 66 8.61 5.72 13.64
C TYR A 66 8.31 6.37 12.29
N ARG A 67 8.03 7.67 12.31
CA ARG A 67 7.82 8.47 11.09
C ARG A 67 9.12 9.17 10.72
N ASP A 68 9.61 8.95 9.50
CA ASP A 68 10.81 9.60 8.99
C ASP A 68 10.48 11.04 8.51
N LYS A 69 11.52 11.82 8.16
CA LYS A 69 11.40 13.24 7.76
C LYS A 69 10.54 13.45 6.52
N ASP A 70 10.46 12.45 5.64
CA ASP A 70 9.64 12.47 4.44
C ASP A 70 8.16 12.12 4.72
N GLY A 71 7.83 11.77 5.97
CA GLY A 71 6.48 11.37 6.38
C GLY A 71 6.21 9.86 6.26
N SER A 72 7.15 9.08 5.72
CA SER A 72 7.02 7.62 5.65
C SER A 72 7.08 6.99 7.05
N VAL A 73 6.35 5.89 7.25
CA VAL A 73 6.39 5.12 8.50
C VAL A 73 7.30 3.91 8.28
N GLN A 74 8.28 3.75 9.17
CA GLN A 74 9.28 2.69 9.10
C GLN A 74 9.17 1.74 10.29
N TYR A 75 9.52 0.47 10.07
CA TYR A 75 9.58 -0.57 11.09
C TYR A 75 11.03 -0.89 11.49
N ALA A 76 11.36 -0.81 12.77
CA ALA A 76 12.68 -1.15 13.35
C ALA A 76 12.66 -2.38 14.28
N GLY A 77 11.54 -3.11 14.33
CA GLY A 77 11.47 -4.38 15.05
C GLY A 77 12.17 -5.52 14.31
N ASP A 78 11.74 -6.75 14.58
CA ASP A 78 12.13 -7.93 13.83
C ASP A 78 10.93 -8.84 13.59
N ASP A 79 11.07 -9.77 12.65
CA ASP A 79 9.98 -10.64 12.19
C ASP A 79 9.79 -11.88 13.09
N TYR A 80 10.51 -11.96 14.21
CA TYR A 80 10.50 -13.12 15.07
C TYR A 80 9.47 -12.98 16.19
N GLN A 81 8.73 -14.06 16.43
CA GLN A 81 7.82 -14.16 17.57
C GLN A 81 8.56 -14.66 18.80
N ARG A 82 8.25 -14.09 19.97
CA ARG A 82 8.64 -14.67 21.26
C ARG A 82 7.78 -15.89 21.52
N LYS A 83 8.41 -16.97 21.99
CA LYS A 83 7.73 -18.23 22.31
C LYS A 83 7.86 -18.53 23.79
N MET A 84 6.78 -19.04 24.39
CA MET A 84 6.77 -19.52 25.76
C MET A 84 6.52 -21.02 25.79
N LYS A 85 7.37 -21.72 26.55
CA LYS A 85 7.17 -23.14 26.87
C LYS A 85 5.99 -23.28 27.82
N VAL A 86 4.93 -23.95 27.34
CA VAL A 86 3.75 -24.29 28.15
C VAL A 86 3.75 -25.77 28.56
N SER A 87 4.60 -26.59 27.92
CA SER A 87 4.87 -27.98 28.29
C SER A 87 6.26 -28.40 27.79
N SER A 88 6.75 -29.58 28.20
CA SER A 88 8.03 -30.14 27.76
C SER A 88 8.15 -30.31 26.24
N MET A 89 7.01 -30.40 25.52
CA MET A 89 6.95 -30.57 24.07
C MET A 89 6.14 -29.47 23.34
N LEU A 90 5.71 -28.40 24.02
CA LEU A 90 4.84 -27.37 23.42
C LEU A 90 5.32 -25.95 23.70
N ASP A 91 5.58 -25.23 22.62
CA ASP A 91 5.90 -23.80 22.60
C ASP A 91 4.72 -23.02 22.01
N MET A 92 4.29 -21.95 22.67
CA MET A 92 3.22 -21.07 22.20
C MET A 92 3.79 -19.70 21.83
N PRO A 93 3.48 -19.14 20.63
CA PRO A 93 3.84 -17.76 20.31
C PRO A 93 3.09 -16.79 21.22
N MET A 94 3.79 -15.81 21.76
CA MET A 94 3.23 -14.81 22.69
C MET A 94 2.93 -13.46 22.02
N ASN A 95 3.43 -13.23 20.81
CA ASN A 95 3.22 -11.98 20.09
C ASN A 95 3.30 -12.20 18.59
N ASP A 96 2.79 -11.22 17.85
CA ASP A 96 2.98 -11.08 16.42
C ASP A 96 3.88 -9.87 16.14
N PRO A 97 4.86 -9.99 15.22
CA PRO A 97 5.69 -8.87 14.83
C PRO A 97 4.88 -7.85 14.01
N GLY A 98 5.19 -6.57 14.20
CA GLY A 98 4.50 -5.47 13.52
C GLY A 98 4.68 -5.48 12.00
N SER A 99 5.80 -6.00 11.49
CA SER A 99 6.04 -6.18 10.04
C SER A 99 4.92 -6.98 9.39
N LYS A 100 4.62 -8.15 9.95
CA LYS A 100 3.57 -9.05 9.45
C LYS A 100 2.16 -8.47 9.55
N LEU A 101 1.88 -7.69 10.60
CA LEU A 101 0.54 -7.15 10.83
C LEU A 101 0.25 -5.86 10.07
N PHE A 102 1.26 -5.01 9.85
CA PHE A 102 1.05 -3.63 9.40
C PHE A 102 1.87 -3.21 8.17
N MET A 103 2.92 -3.96 7.80
CA MET A 103 3.78 -3.61 6.66
C MET A 103 3.56 -4.54 5.46
N GLU A 104 3.34 -5.82 5.71
CA GLU A 104 3.13 -6.85 4.67
C GLU A 104 1.67 -6.90 4.20
N ILE A 105 1.10 -5.75 3.81
CA ILE A 105 -0.26 -5.67 3.27
C ILE A 105 -0.20 -5.96 1.76
N PRO A 106 -0.83 -7.03 1.26
CA PRO A 106 -0.87 -7.29 -0.17
C PRO A 106 -1.51 -6.12 -0.90
N ASN A 107 -0.80 -5.55 -1.88
CA ASN A 107 -1.37 -4.55 -2.76
C ASN A 107 -2.12 -5.25 -3.91
N PRO A 108 -3.46 -5.27 -3.93
CA PRO A 108 -4.20 -5.96 -4.99
C PRO A 108 -4.01 -5.29 -6.36
N PHE A 109 -3.59 -4.02 -6.38
CA PHE A 109 -3.35 -3.23 -7.59
C PHE A 109 -1.89 -3.34 -8.11
N GLY A 110 -0.99 -3.94 -7.32
CA GLY A 110 0.41 -4.19 -7.66
C GLY A 110 1.34 -2.97 -7.46
N ASP A 111 2.61 -3.09 -7.86
CA ASP A 111 3.71 -2.23 -7.38
C ASP A 111 3.74 -0.82 -7.99
N TYR A 112 2.85 -0.53 -8.94
CA TYR A 112 2.87 0.70 -9.74
C TYR A 112 1.63 1.55 -9.55
N GLN A 113 1.83 2.85 -9.44
CA GLN A 113 0.78 3.85 -9.57
C GLN A 113 0.75 4.38 -11.01
N PRO A 114 -0.35 4.21 -11.76
CA PRO A 114 -0.44 4.72 -13.13
C PRO A 114 -0.49 6.25 -13.12
N SER A 115 0.25 6.86 -14.04
CA SER A 115 0.04 8.24 -14.47
C SER A 115 -0.62 8.20 -15.84
N TYR A 116 -1.75 8.88 -15.99
CA TYR A 116 -2.52 8.86 -17.22
C TYR A 116 -2.43 10.18 -17.96
N ASP A 117 -2.04 10.12 -19.23
CA ASP A 117 -2.16 11.22 -20.19
C ASP A 117 -3.45 11.03 -21.02
N LEU A 118 -4.61 11.09 -20.35
CA LEU A 118 -5.91 10.85 -20.98
C LEU A 118 -6.28 11.96 -21.98
N GLN A 119 -6.92 11.57 -23.07
CA GLN A 119 -7.56 12.49 -24.02
C GLN A 119 -9.06 12.59 -23.74
N SER A 120 -9.72 13.60 -24.33
CA SER A 120 -11.18 13.74 -24.20
C SER A 120 -11.87 12.48 -24.73
N GLY A 121 -12.65 11.80 -23.88
CA GLY A 121 -13.34 10.55 -24.19
C GLY A 121 -12.53 9.28 -23.93
N SER A 122 -11.34 9.38 -23.32
CA SER A 122 -10.59 8.20 -22.86
C SER A 122 -11.22 7.61 -21.59
N ASP A 123 -11.63 6.34 -21.67
CA ASP A 123 -12.04 5.52 -20.52
C ASP A 123 -10.98 4.43 -20.27
N LEU A 124 -9.83 4.80 -19.69
CA LEU A 124 -8.77 3.87 -19.34
C LEU A 124 -8.58 3.81 -17.82
N LEU A 125 -8.73 2.61 -17.26
CA LEU A 125 -8.43 2.32 -15.88
C LEU A 125 -7.48 1.11 -15.81
N LEU A 126 -6.28 1.33 -15.28
CA LEU A 126 -5.37 0.25 -14.93
C LEU A 126 -5.95 -0.50 -13.74
N SER A 127 -6.24 -1.79 -13.92
CA SER A 127 -6.72 -2.67 -12.86
C SER A 127 -5.59 -3.19 -11.99
N LYS A 128 -4.45 -3.57 -12.59
CA LYS A 128 -3.28 -4.10 -11.89
C LYS A 128 -2.02 -3.95 -12.75
N ALA A 129 -0.88 -3.65 -12.13
CA ALA A 129 0.45 -3.79 -12.73
C ALA A 129 1.44 -4.32 -11.71
N THR A 130 2.22 -5.34 -12.06
CA THR A 130 3.14 -6.02 -11.13
C THR A 130 4.54 -6.10 -11.72
N ASN A 131 5.57 -5.84 -10.91
CA ASN A 131 6.94 -6.19 -11.27
C ASN A 131 7.41 -7.35 -10.42
N VAL A 132 7.91 -8.40 -11.06
CA VAL A 132 8.51 -9.54 -10.36
C VAL A 132 9.98 -9.32 -9.99
N ASP A 133 10.64 -8.31 -10.57
CA ASP A 133 12.01 -7.91 -10.27
C ASP A 133 12.06 -6.69 -9.33
N ALA A 134 12.29 -6.95 -8.05
CA ALA A 134 12.39 -5.92 -7.02
C ALA A 134 13.58 -4.94 -7.20
N LYS A 135 14.52 -5.21 -8.11
CA LYS A 135 15.66 -4.32 -8.39
C LYS A 135 15.45 -3.46 -9.63
N ASP A 136 14.33 -3.62 -10.32
CA ASP A 136 14.07 -2.89 -11.54
C ASP A 136 13.71 -1.43 -11.24
N THR A 137 14.58 -0.53 -11.69
CA THR A 137 14.41 0.92 -11.57
C THR A 137 13.98 1.57 -12.89
N ALA A 138 13.53 0.78 -13.87
CA ALA A 138 13.14 1.29 -15.17
C ALA A 138 11.80 2.04 -15.13
N SER A 139 11.67 3.03 -16.02
CA SER A 139 10.39 3.66 -16.32
C SER A 139 9.68 2.89 -17.43
N TYR A 140 8.41 2.55 -17.21
CA TYR A 140 7.54 1.93 -18.20
C TYR A 140 6.50 2.91 -18.71
N ARG A 141 6.25 2.90 -20.01
CA ARG A 141 5.18 3.67 -20.65
C ARG A 141 4.43 2.76 -21.60
N VAL A 142 3.10 2.74 -21.46
CA VAL A 142 2.20 2.04 -22.37
C VAL A 142 1.42 3.08 -23.16
N THR A 143 1.46 2.98 -24.49
CA THR A 143 0.65 3.82 -25.37
C THR A 143 -0.38 2.96 -26.08
N PHE A 144 -1.65 3.33 -25.96
CA PHE A 144 -2.75 2.67 -26.66
C PHE A 144 -3.08 3.43 -27.95
N VAL A 145 -3.35 2.70 -29.03
CA VAL A 145 -3.66 3.25 -30.35
C VAL A 145 -4.94 2.63 -30.86
N ASP A 146 -5.93 3.45 -31.24
CA ASP A 146 -7.12 2.96 -31.95
C ASP A 146 -6.73 2.46 -33.34
N MET A 147 -7.07 1.20 -33.64
CA MET A 147 -6.76 0.56 -34.92
C MET A 147 -7.86 0.80 -35.98
N ASN A 148 -8.87 1.64 -35.68
CA ASN A 148 -10.01 1.97 -36.52
C ASN A 148 -10.84 0.76 -36.97
N ASN A 149 -10.75 -0.34 -36.23
CA ASN A 149 -11.46 -1.60 -36.50
C ASN A 149 -12.23 -2.09 -35.26
N GLY A 150 -12.43 -1.22 -34.26
CA GLY A 150 -13.03 -1.56 -32.98
C GLY A 150 -12.08 -2.23 -31.98
N LYS A 151 -10.79 -2.32 -32.32
CA LYS A 151 -9.74 -2.82 -31.45
C LYS A 151 -8.68 -1.76 -31.19
N PHE A 152 -7.89 -2.00 -30.13
CA PHE A 152 -6.76 -1.16 -29.78
C PHE A 152 -5.46 -1.95 -29.93
N GLY A 153 -4.40 -1.30 -30.40
CA GLY A 153 -3.03 -1.79 -30.23
C GLY A 153 -2.40 -1.16 -29.00
N TYR A 154 -1.32 -1.76 -28.51
CA TYR A 154 -0.47 -1.15 -27.49
C TYR A 154 1.00 -1.11 -27.95
N GLN A 155 1.74 -0.16 -27.40
CA GLN A 155 3.19 -0.08 -27.47
C GLN A 155 3.74 0.06 -26.05
N LEU A 156 4.52 -0.93 -25.60
CA LEU A 156 5.21 -0.92 -24.33
C LEU A 156 6.65 -0.43 -24.52
N GLU A 157 7.02 0.56 -23.73
CA GLU A 157 8.34 1.13 -23.70
C GLU A 157 9.00 0.96 -22.34
N ARG A 158 10.29 0.58 -22.34
CA ARG A 158 11.15 0.57 -21.17
C ARG A 158 12.26 1.60 -21.35
N ASN A 159 12.32 2.59 -20.46
CA ASN A 159 13.26 3.71 -20.53
C ASN A 159 13.25 4.41 -21.91
N GLY A 160 12.06 4.56 -22.50
CA GLY A 160 11.83 5.21 -23.79
C GLY A 160 12.20 4.37 -25.03
N LYS A 161 12.57 3.09 -24.87
CA LYS A 161 12.74 2.15 -25.97
C LYS A 161 11.56 1.20 -26.05
N VAL A 162 11.01 1.01 -27.25
CA VAL A 162 9.98 -0.01 -27.49
C VAL A 162 10.56 -1.38 -27.18
N VAL A 163 9.90 -2.10 -26.29
CA VAL A 163 10.25 -3.48 -25.91
C VAL A 163 9.19 -4.48 -26.33
N ASP A 164 7.94 -4.04 -26.48
CA ASP A 164 6.85 -4.86 -27.00
C ASP A 164 5.77 -4.00 -27.67
N ALA A 165 5.05 -4.59 -28.62
CA ALA A 165 3.90 -3.98 -29.29
C ALA A 165 3.03 -5.04 -29.96
N ASP A 166 1.74 -5.04 -29.65
CA ASP A 166 0.77 -5.97 -30.24
C ASP A 166 -0.67 -5.41 -30.17
N GLU A 167 -1.65 -6.16 -30.68
CA GLU A 167 -3.07 -5.93 -30.43
C GLU A 167 -3.39 -6.11 -28.94
N PHE A 168 -4.02 -5.12 -28.32
CA PHE A 168 -4.41 -5.16 -26.92
C PHE A 168 -5.64 -6.06 -26.70
N SER A 169 -5.51 -7.00 -25.75
CA SER A 169 -6.61 -7.81 -25.25
C SER A 169 -6.74 -7.61 -23.73
N PRO A 170 -7.86 -7.06 -23.23
CA PRO A 170 -8.07 -6.87 -21.79
C PRO A 170 -8.03 -8.18 -20.97
N GLU A 171 -8.36 -9.31 -21.58
CA GLU A 171 -8.35 -10.63 -20.91
C GLU A 171 -6.92 -11.16 -20.68
N LYS A 172 -5.99 -10.81 -21.57
CA LYS A 172 -4.57 -11.21 -21.47
C LYS A 172 -3.72 -10.16 -20.75
N GLY A 173 -4.01 -8.88 -20.97
CA GLY A 173 -3.17 -7.78 -20.52
C GLY A 173 -1.95 -7.57 -21.41
N ILE A 174 -0.90 -7.01 -20.84
CA ILE A 174 0.40 -6.74 -21.45
C ILE A 174 1.44 -7.38 -20.52
N GLU A 175 2.40 -8.14 -21.08
CA GLU A 175 3.43 -8.87 -20.33
C GLU A 175 4.83 -8.28 -20.52
#